data_AF-A0A965E4Z2-F1
#
_entry.id   AF-A0A965E4Z2-F1
#
_cell.length_a   1.000
_cell.length_b   1.000
_cell.length_c   1.000
_cell.angle_alpha   90.00
_cell.angle_beta   90.00
_cell.angle_gamma   90.00
#
_symmetry.space_group_name_H-M   'P 1'
#
loop_
_entity.id
_entity.type
_entity.pdbx_description
1 polymer ?
#
loop_
_entity_poly.entity_id
_entity_poly.type
_entity_poly.pdbx_seq_one_letter_code
_entity_poly.pdbx_strand_id
1 'polypeptide(L)'
;MANYDFGFDEFQSLGCHHLEDGKSVLVAAPTGAGKTIVGEFATFLAEKNGNRCFYTTPIKALSNQKYQDLVKLYGDSEVGLLTGDSSINSEARIVVMTTEVLRNMIYAG
;
A
#
# COMPACT_ATOMS: atom_id res chain seq x y z
N MET A 1 6.33 -9.29 -7.56
CA MET A 1 5.15 -9.64 -6.73
C MET A 1 5.53 -10.80 -5.83
N ALA A 2 5.12 -10.80 -4.56
CA ALA A 2 5.32 -11.94 -3.70
C ALA A 2 4.58 -13.14 -4.30
N ASN A 3 5.29 -14.25 -4.54
CA ASN A 3 4.65 -15.51 -4.92
C ASN A 3 4.11 -16.13 -3.64
N TYR A 4 2.78 -16.31 -3.58
CA TYR A 4 2.14 -17.01 -2.48
C TYR A 4 1.99 -18.48 -2.86
N ASP A 5 2.44 -19.38 -1.98
CA ASP A 5 2.34 -20.83 -2.19
C ASP A 5 0.95 -21.39 -1.83
N PHE A 6 -0.06 -20.53 -1.73
CA PHE A 6 -1.43 -20.88 -1.36
C PHE A 6 -2.45 -20.22 -2.29
N GLY A 7 -3.62 -20.85 -2.44
CA GLY A 7 -4.73 -20.29 -3.20
C GLY A 7 -5.38 -19.10 -2.50
N PHE A 8 -5.89 -18.16 -3.27
CA PHE A 8 -6.59 -16.99 -2.75
C PHE A 8 -8.04 -17.32 -2.38
N ASP A 9 -8.51 -16.69 -1.30
CA ASP A 9 -9.93 -16.69 -0.97
C ASP A 9 -10.72 -15.90 -2.03
N GLU A 10 -12.00 -16.23 -2.22
CA GLU A 10 -12.86 -15.62 -3.24
C GLU A 10 -12.85 -14.08 -3.17
N PHE A 11 -12.91 -13.50 -1.97
CA PHE A 11 -12.92 -12.04 -1.81
C PHE A 11 -11.60 -11.39 -2.22
N GLN A 12 -10.48 -12.10 -2.06
CA GLN A 12 -9.15 -11.62 -2.45
C GLN A 12 -9.05 -11.60 -3.98
N SER A 13 -9.43 -12.71 -4.62
CA SER A 13 -9.48 -12.81 -6.08
C SER A 13 -10.41 -11.76 -6.68
N LEU A 14 -11.64 -11.62 -6.17
CA LEU A 14 -12.60 -10.64 -6.67
C LEU A 14 -12.11 -9.20 -6.50
N GLY A 15 -11.50 -8.90 -5.34
CA GLY A 15 -10.88 -7.60 -5.09
C GLY A 15 -9.78 -7.27 -6.12
N CYS A 16 -8.90 -8.23 -6.41
CA CYS A 16 -7.86 -8.05 -7.41
C CYS A 16 -8.43 -7.85 -8.83
N HIS A 17 -9.42 -8.64 -9.25
CA HIS A 17 -10.04 -8.47 -10.58
C HIS A 17 -10.69 -7.09 -10.73
N HIS A 18 -11.41 -6.60 -9.71
CA HIS A 18 -12.00 -5.27 -9.75
C HIS A 18 -10.95 -4.14 -9.80
N LEU A 19 -9.82 -4.30 -9.11
CA LEU A 19 -8.72 -3.35 -9.21
C LEU A 19 -8.09 -3.35 -10.62
N GLU A 20 -7.94 -4.52 -11.24
CA GLU A 20 -7.42 -4.65 -12.61
C GLU A 20 -8.37 -4.03 -13.65
N ASP A 21 -9.68 -4.11 -13.43
CA ASP A 21 -10.71 -3.39 -14.19
C ASP A 21 -10.68 -1.86 -14.00
N GLY A 22 -9.78 -1.32 -13.16
CA GLY A 22 -9.70 0.10 -12.83
C GLY A 22 -10.79 0.58 -11.88
N LYS A 23 -11.45 -0.32 -11.13
CA LYS A 23 -12.48 0.01 -10.13
C LYS A 23 -11.86 0.16 -8.74
N SER A 24 -12.51 0.97 -7.90
CA SER A 24 -12.21 1.04 -6.48
C SER A 24 -12.86 -0.10 -5.70
N VAL A 25 -12.20 -0.61 -4.66
CA VAL A 25 -12.69 -1.70 -3.83
C VAL A 25 -12.70 -1.33 -2.34
N LEU A 26 -13.70 -1.82 -1.61
CA LEU A 26 -13.75 -1.80 -0.15
C LEU A 26 -13.78 -3.24 0.35
N VAL A 27 -12.70 -3.66 1.03
CA VAL A 27 -12.57 -5.02 1.56
C VAL A 27 -12.82 -5.01 3.06
N ALA A 28 -13.93 -5.58 3.49
CA ALA A 28 -14.28 -5.76 4.90
C ALA A 28 -14.14 -7.24 5.28
N ALA A 29 -13.01 -7.59 5.89
CA ALA A 29 -12.73 -8.95 6.37
C ALA A 29 -12.03 -8.92 7.74
N PRO A 30 -12.22 -9.97 8.59
CA PRO A 30 -11.59 -10.07 9.90
C PRO A 30 -10.06 -9.92 9.85
N THR A 31 -9.45 -9.55 10.97
CA THR A 31 -7.98 -9.59 11.11
C THR A 31 -7.51 -11.04 11.00
N GLY A 32 -6.41 -11.26 10.26
CA GLY A 32 -5.91 -12.60 9.95
C GLY A 32 -6.45 -13.21 8.65
N ALA A 33 -7.52 -12.67 8.05
CA ALA A 33 -8.11 -13.20 6.81
C ALA A 33 -7.32 -12.88 5.52
N GLY A 34 -6.14 -12.27 5.61
CA GLY A 34 -5.32 -11.98 4.42
C GLY A 34 -5.77 -10.80 3.56
N LYS A 35 -6.61 -9.89 4.08
CA LYS A 35 -7.04 -8.66 3.35
C LYS A 35 -5.88 -7.81 2.78
N THR A 36 -4.68 -7.94 3.35
CA THR A 36 -3.46 -7.28 2.87
C THR A 36 -3.14 -7.60 1.41
N ILE A 37 -3.48 -8.81 0.93
CA ILE A 37 -3.23 -9.25 -0.46
C ILE A 37 -3.82 -8.27 -1.47
N VAL A 38 -5.04 -7.78 -1.23
CA VAL A 38 -5.71 -6.83 -2.12
C VAL A 38 -4.98 -5.47 -2.14
N GLY A 39 -4.49 -5.01 -0.99
CA GLY A 39 -3.69 -3.77 -0.91
C GLY A 39 -2.30 -3.90 -1.54
N GLU A 40 -1.66 -5.05 -1.41
CA GLU A 40 -0.38 -5.35 -2.05
C GLU A 40 -0.53 -5.46 -3.57
N PHE A 41 -1.64 -6.04 -4.05
CA PHE A 41 -1.98 -6.06 -5.47
C PHE A 41 -2.27 -4.66 -6.02
N ALA A 42 -3.00 -3.82 -5.28
CA ALA A 42 -3.19 -2.41 -5.67
C ALA A 42 -1.86 -1.65 -5.79
N THR A 43 -0.92 -1.88 -4.86
CA THR A 43 0.42 -1.29 -4.88
C THR A 43 1.20 -1.75 -6.11
N PHE A 44 1.15 -3.06 -6.41
CA PHE A 44 1.76 -3.63 -7.61
C PHE A 44 1.18 -3.04 -8.90
N LEU A 45 -0.15 -2.92 -9.02
CA LEU A 45 -0.78 -2.32 -10.18
C LEU A 45 -0.39 -0.86 -10.36
N ALA A 46 -0.31 -0.09 -9.28
CA ALA A 46 0.13 1.30 -9.34
C ALA A 46 1.56 1.41 -9.87
N GLU A 47 2.50 0.62 -9.33
CA GLU A 47 3.90 0.58 -9.77
C GLU A 47 4.01 0.15 -11.24
N LYS A 48 3.36 -0.97 -11.62
CA LYS A 48 3.35 -1.50 -12.99
C LYS A 48 2.82 -0.49 -14.02
N ASN A 49 1.83 0.31 -13.63
CA ASN A 49 1.22 1.32 -14.50
C ASN A 49 1.93 2.68 -14.43
N GLY A 50 3.03 2.82 -13.67
CA GLY A 50 3.75 4.08 -13.50
C GLY A 50 3.00 5.13 -12.68
N ASN A 51 1.99 4.73 -11.92
CA ASN A 51 1.21 5.60 -11.05
C ASN A 51 1.86 5.73 -9.67
N ARG A 52 1.57 6.84 -8.99
CA ARG A 52 1.94 7.02 -7.58
C ARG A 52 1.00 6.24 -6.67
N CYS A 53 1.53 5.59 -5.64
CA CYS A 53 0.79 4.84 -4.63
C CYS A 53 1.01 5.44 -3.24
N PHE A 54 -0.06 5.90 -2.61
CA PHE A 54 -0.05 6.29 -1.19
C PHE A 54 -0.60 5.16 -0.33
N TYR A 55 0.28 4.49 0.42
CA TYR A 55 -0.10 3.42 1.34
C TYR A 55 -0.28 3.98 2.75
N THR A 56 -1.51 4.13 3.20
CA THR A 56 -1.79 4.71 4.52
C THR A 56 -1.93 3.65 5.60
N THR A 57 -1.37 3.90 6.78
CA THR A 57 -1.58 3.11 8.00
C THR A 57 -2.10 4.01 9.13
N PRO A 58 -2.77 3.47 10.16
CA PRO A 58 -3.31 4.29 11.24
C PRO A 58 -2.24 4.78 12.23
N ILE A 59 -1.09 4.10 12.33
CA ILE A 59 -0.03 4.43 13.29
C ILE A 59 1.37 4.25 12.68
N LYS A 60 2.34 4.99 13.24
CA LYS A 60 3.75 5.01 12.83
C LYS A 60 4.39 3.61 12.82
N ALA A 61 4.16 2.80 13.85
CA ALA A 61 4.76 1.47 13.94
C ALA A 61 4.39 0.60 12.74
N LEU A 62 3.13 0.65 12.29
CA LEU A 62 2.67 -0.05 11.10
C LEU A 62 3.19 0.59 9.81
N SER A 63 3.37 1.91 9.76
CA SER A 63 4.01 2.58 8.62
C SER A 63 5.45 2.08 8.45
N ASN A 64 6.21 2.03 9.53
CA ASN A 64 7.59 1.54 9.53
C ASN A 64 7.68 0.08 9.08
N GLN A 65 6.80 -0.78 9.61
CA GLN A 65 6.77 -2.19 9.22
C GLN A 65 6.48 -2.33 7.72
N LYS A 66 5.43 -1.65 7.23
CA LYS A 66 5.05 -1.74 5.82
C LYS A 66 6.08 -1.11 4.89
N TYR A 67 6.75 -0.03 5.30
CA TYR A 67 7.89 0.53 4.58
C TYR A 67 8.99 -0.51 4.40
N GLN A 68 9.41 -1.19 5.47
CA GLN A 68 10.44 -2.23 5.38
C GLN A 68 10.00 -3.41 4.49
N ASP A 69 8.73 -3.82 4.56
CA ASP A 69 8.20 -4.87 3.69
C ASP A 69 8.25 -4.46 2.20
N LEU A 70 7.83 -3.23 1.90
CA LEU A 70 7.79 -2.73 0.52
C LEU A 70 9.19 -2.44 -0.02
N VAL A 71 10.12 -1.93 0.80
CA VAL A 71 11.54 -1.76 0.42
C VAL A 71 12.16 -3.10 0.03
N LYS A 72 11.87 -4.19 0.76
CA LYS A 72 12.35 -5.53 0.40
C LYS A 72 11.81 -6.00 -0.96
N LEU A 73 10.62 -5.54 -1.36
CA LEU A 73 9.96 -5.97 -2.60
C LEU A 73 10.32 -5.11 -3.81
N TYR A 74 10.44 -3.79 -3.63
CA TYR A 74 10.59 -2.81 -4.71
C TYR A 74 11.92 -2.04 -4.68
N GLY A 75 12.68 -2.10 -3.59
CA GLY A 75 13.91 -1.33 -3.38
C GLY A 75 13.66 0.00 -2.66
N ASP A 76 14.71 0.52 -2.03
CA ASP A 76 14.69 1.78 -1.27
C ASP A 76 14.53 3.03 -2.15
N SER A 77 15.01 2.97 -3.40
CA SER A 77 14.80 4.00 -4.41
C SER A 77 13.34 4.18 -4.84
N GLU A 78 12.53 3.12 -4.73
CA GLU A 78 11.12 3.13 -5.17
C GLU A 78 10.12 3.43 -4.06
N VAL A 79 10.56 3.35 -2.80
CA VAL A 79 9.68 3.42 -1.63
C VAL A 79 10.10 4.54 -0.68
N GLY A 80 9.14 5.36 -0.28
CA GLY A 80 9.28 6.43 0.69
C GLY A 80 8.46 6.20 1.95
N LEU A 81 8.79 6.96 2.99
CA LEU A 81 8.08 6.97 4.27
C LEU A 81 7.84 8.41 4.72
N LEU A 82 6.59 8.74 5.00
CA LEU A 82 6.19 10.01 5.61
C LEU A 82 5.41 9.77 6.90
N THR A 83 6.01 10.11 8.04
CA THR A 83 5.35 10.16 9.35
C THR A 83 5.50 11.56 9.93
N GLY A 84 4.82 11.86 11.04
CA GLY A 84 4.89 13.21 11.64
C GLY A 84 6.31 13.67 12.01
N ASP A 85 7.25 12.72 12.15
CA ASP A 85 8.62 12.94 12.58
C ASP A 85 9.68 12.30 11.67
N SER A 86 9.31 11.76 10.52
CA SER A 86 10.25 11.14 9.58
C SER A 86 9.83 11.37 8.14
N SER A 87 10.79 11.76 7.31
CA SER A 87 10.63 11.90 5.86
C SER A 87 11.81 11.21 5.18
N ILE A 88 11.50 10.14 4.44
CA ILE A 88 12.47 9.34 3.69
C ILE A 88 11.93 9.21 2.27
N ASN A 89 12.73 9.59 1.27
CA ASN A 89 12.38 9.47 -0.15
C ASN A 89 10.93 9.93 -0.44
N SER A 90 10.57 11.15 -0.03
CA SER A 90 9.16 11.63 -0.08
C SER A 90 8.58 11.64 -1.48
N GLU A 91 9.43 11.76 -2.50
CA GLU A 91 9.08 11.79 -3.92
C GLU A 91 9.04 10.40 -4.56
N ALA A 92 9.21 9.35 -3.78
CA ALA A 92 9.07 7.97 -4.24
C ALA A 92 7.71 7.72 -4.91
N ARG A 93 7.67 6.74 -5.82
CA ARG A 93 6.43 6.29 -6.45
C ARG A 93 5.51 5.62 -5.44
N ILE A 94 6.05 4.86 -4.51
CA ILE A 94 5.28 4.24 -3.43
C ILE A 94 5.64 4.97 -2.12
N VAL A 95 4.68 5.64 -1.49
CA VAL A 95 4.92 6.33 -0.22
C VAL A 95 4.02 5.74 0.86
N VAL A 96 4.65 5.18 1.89
CA VAL A 96 3.96 4.73 3.10
C VAL A 96 3.81 5.92 4.05
N MET A 97 2.62 6.14 4.59
CA MET A 97 2.40 7.26 5.51
C MET A 97 1.32 7.00 6.54
N THR A 98 1.25 7.83 7.59
CA THR A 98 0.08 7.84 8.47
C THR A 98 -1.08 8.58 7.81
N THR A 99 -2.31 8.22 8.18
CA THR A 99 -3.52 8.92 7.74
C THR A 99 -3.53 10.41 8.13
N GLU A 100 -2.93 10.75 9.28
CA GLU A 100 -2.73 12.14 9.71
C GLU A 100 -1.85 12.94 8.74
N VAL A 101 -0.74 12.37 8.28
CA VAL A 101 0.16 13.04 7.33
C VAL A 101 -0.54 13.26 6.00
N LEU A 102 -1.24 12.25 5.47
CA LEU A 102 -2.02 12.38 4.25
C LEU A 102 -3.06 13.52 4.37
N ARG A 103 -3.79 13.55 5.49
CA ARG A 103 -4.77 14.60 5.77
C ARG A 103 -4.13 15.99 5.73
N ASN A 104 -2.97 16.16 6.36
CA ASN A 104 -2.27 17.44 6.38
C ASN A 104 -1.82 17.87 4.97
N MET A 105 -1.37 16.91 4.13
CA MET A 105 -1.02 17.19 2.73
C MET A 105 -2.22 17.65 1.91
N ILE A 106 -3.39 17.06 2.12
CA ILE A 106 -4.64 17.44 1.42
C ILE A 106 -5.07 18.86 1.82
N TYR A 107 -4.94 19.24 3.10
CA TYR A 107 -5.32 20.58 3.56
C TYR A 107 -4.30 21.69 3.24
N ALA A 108 -3.05 21.32 2.95
CA ALA A 108 -2.00 22.27 2.60
C ALA A 108 -2.01 22.66 1.11
N GLY A 109 -2.77 21.93 0.27
CA GLY A 109 -3.05 22.28 -1.12
C GLY A 109 -4.21 23.26 -1.25
#